data_AF-A0A1E1KFT6-F1
#
_entry.id   AF-A0A1E1KFT6-F1
#
_cell.length_a   1.000
_cell.length_b   1.000
_cell.length_c   1.000
_cell.angle_alpha   90.00
_cell.angle_beta   90.00
_cell.angle_gamma   90.00
#
_symmetry.space_group_name_H-M   'P 1'
#
loop_
_entity.id
_entity.type
_entity.pdbx_description
1 polymer ?
#
loop_
_entity_poly.entity_id
_entity_poly.type
_entity_poly.pdbx_seq_one_letter_code
_entity_poly.pdbx_strand_id
1 'polypeptide(L)'
;MPVVAYTTGGQTPVIPNPPVTGPPENKPFLAWVNYVLSQETIQQRVCNGFAQLGARGITLLFATGDTGVGSVAGNEASFCITNDGKNTSRFLSKFPASCPYVTAVGATQGFEPETSAMTPDGVYGPDGKRRGLFVSASGFSEYFPRPSYQDSVVPAYVNSMRGEHTGLFNPNGRAFPDLAAQGQFVKSLWNSTERVVSGTSASAPLIAGVLALVNDALISSGRPTLGFLNPWLYKRGYQAFNDITQGLNGGCNTTGFPTIEGWDAVTGFVSFWYRISQTVSGPPFT
;
A
#
# COMPACT_ATOMS: atom_id res chain seq x y z
N MET A 1 -20.31 13.50 6.07
CA MET A 1 -18.97 14.10 5.85
C MET A 1 -18.80 14.45 4.38
N PRO A 2 -18.36 15.67 4.03
CA PRO A 2 -18.05 16.00 2.64
C PRO A 2 -16.83 15.21 2.15
N VAL A 3 -16.92 14.66 0.93
CA VAL A 3 -15.79 14.00 0.24
C VAL A 3 -15.23 14.97 -0.79
N VAL A 4 -13.94 15.29 -0.69
CA VAL A 4 -13.23 16.05 -1.73
C VAL A 4 -12.46 15.07 -2.58
N ALA A 5 -12.83 14.95 -3.85
CA ALA A 5 -12.13 14.12 -4.82
C ALA A 5 -11.21 15.01 -5.68
N TYR A 6 -9.94 14.62 -5.78
CA TYR A 6 -8.98 15.24 -6.67
C TYR A 6 -8.75 14.31 -7.87
N THR A 7 -8.85 14.85 -9.08
CA THR A 7 -8.47 14.15 -10.31
C THR A 7 -7.48 15.02 -11.06
N THR A 8 -6.26 14.53 -11.21
CA THR A 8 -5.27 15.18 -12.08
C THR A 8 -5.42 14.57 -13.48
N GLY A 9 -6.15 15.24 -14.36
CA GLY A 9 -6.17 14.88 -15.77
C GLY A 9 -4.78 15.08 -16.39
N GLY A 10 -4.27 14.07 -17.09
CA GLY A 10 -3.02 14.16 -17.84
C GLY A 10 -2.71 12.85 -18.56
N GLN A 11 -2.37 12.91 -19.84
CA GLN A 11 -1.75 11.78 -20.54
C GLN A 11 -0.32 11.62 -20.03
N THR A 12 0.07 10.40 -19.66
CA THR A 12 1.48 10.05 -19.51
C THR A 12 2.23 10.46 -20.78
N PRO A 13 3.46 11.01 -20.70
CA PRO A 13 4.24 11.26 -21.90
C PRO A 13 4.41 9.92 -22.63
N VAL A 14 3.73 9.77 -23.77
CA VAL A 14 4.18 8.83 -24.79
C VAL A 14 5.59 9.32 -25.10
N ILE A 15 6.60 8.46 -24.97
CA ILE A 15 7.94 8.78 -25.43
C ILE A 15 8.00 8.38 -26.90
N PRO A 16 7.81 9.30 -27.86
CA PRO A 16 8.52 9.25 -29.12
C PRO A 16 9.72 10.20 -28.98
N ASN A 17 10.93 9.67 -29.18
CA ASN A 17 12.07 10.52 -29.48
C ASN A 17 11.81 11.36 -30.76
N PRO A 18 12.51 12.50 -30.96
CA PRO A 18 11.98 13.76 -31.48
C PRO A 18 12.09 13.86 -33.02
N PRO A 19 11.53 14.89 -33.71
CA PRO A 19 11.89 16.31 -33.58
C PRO A 19 10.71 17.23 -33.23
N VAL A 20 10.97 18.21 -32.38
CA VAL A 20 10.03 19.29 -32.04
C VAL A 20 9.95 20.30 -33.18
N THR A 21 8.74 20.59 -33.67
CA THR A 21 8.44 21.83 -34.41
C THR A 21 7.06 22.35 -33.98
N GLY A 22 7.04 23.28 -33.02
CA GLY A 22 5.83 24.00 -32.60
C GLY A 22 6.14 24.96 -31.43
N PRO A 23 5.47 26.12 -31.33
CA PRO A 23 5.75 27.10 -30.28
C PRO A 23 5.48 26.50 -28.89
N PRO A 24 6.26 26.89 -27.86
CA PRO A 24 6.18 26.28 -26.54
C PRO A 24 4.87 26.67 -25.84
N GLU A 25 3.89 25.77 -25.88
CA GLU A 25 2.72 25.86 -25.00
C GLU A 25 3.11 25.41 -23.59
N ASN A 26 2.89 26.29 -22.62
CA ASN A 26 2.91 26.10 -21.16
C ASN A 26 3.11 24.65 -20.67
N LYS A 27 4.35 24.23 -20.45
CA LYS A 27 4.66 22.97 -19.75
C LYS A 27 5.80 23.16 -18.75
N PRO A 28 5.50 23.51 -17.49
CA PRO A 28 6.47 23.31 -16.42
C PRO A 28 6.79 21.82 -16.21
N PHE A 29 6.09 20.90 -16.87
CA PHE A 29 6.27 19.46 -16.73
C PHE A 29 7.66 18.97 -17.10
N LEU A 30 8.31 19.41 -18.18
CA LEU A 30 9.63 18.87 -18.51
C LEU A 30 10.71 19.40 -17.55
N ALA A 31 10.67 20.70 -17.19
CA ALA A 31 11.58 21.26 -16.20
C ALA A 31 11.34 20.66 -14.80
N TRP A 32 10.08 20.45 -14.42
CA TRP A 32 9.70 19.82 -13.15
C TRP A 32 10.02 18.32 -13.14
N VAL A 33 9.76 17.58 -14.21
CA VAL A 33 10.13 16.16 -14.34
C VAL A 33 11.64 16.03 -14.36
N ASN A 34 12.38 16.86 -15.11
CA ASN A 34 13.85 16.85 -15.09
C ASN A 34 14.39 17.24 -13.72
N TYR A 35 13.75 18.17 -13.01
CA TYR A 35 14.10 18.52 -11.63
C TYR A 35 13.84 17.37 -10.65
N VAL A 36 12.67 16.73 -10.76
CA VAL A 36 12.27 15.58 -9.94
C VAL A 36 13.17 14.37 -10.20
N LEU A 37 13.45 14.08 -11.47
CA LEU A 37 14.34 12.98 -11.91
C LEU A 37 15.82 13.27 -11.61
N SER A 38 16.22 14.53 -11.44
CA SER A 38 17.57 14.90 -11.02
C SER A 38 17.78 14.86 -9.50
N GLN A 39 16.72 14.67 -8.70
CA GLN A 39 16.88 14.49 -7.26
C GLN A 39 17.20 13.03 -6.94
N GLU A 40 18.41 12.76 -6.43
CA GLU A 40 18.77 11.46 -5.84
C GLU A 40 17.90 11.10 -4.61
N THR A 41 17.14 12.06 -4.08
CA THR A 41 16.39 11.99 -2.82
C THR A 41 14.89 12.26 -2.99
N ILE A 42 14.33 12.12 -4.20
CA ILE A 42 12.91 12.47 -4.45
C ILE A 42 11.94 11.76 -3.50
N GLN A 43 12.16 10.47 -3.24
CA GLN A 43 11.33 9.70 -2.31
C GLN A 43 11.40 10.31 -0.91
N GLN A 44 12.60 10.66 -0.42
CA GLN A 44 12.78 11.28 0.89
C GLN A 44 12.10 12.65 0.97
N ARG A 45 12.24 13.48 -0.06
CA ARG A 45 11.58 14.79 -0.10
C ARG A 45 10.06 14.69 -0.09
N VAL A 46 9.50 13.82 -0.92
CA VAL A 46 8.05 13.60 -0.98
C VAL A 46 7.56 13.01 0.35
N CYS A 47 8.29 12.06 0.92
CA CYS A 47 7.98 11.46 2.21
C CYS A 47 8.04 12.47 3.37
N ASN A 48 8.98 13.42 3.35
CA ASN A 48 9.01 14.53 4.30
C ASN A 48 7.80 15.45 4.15
N GLY A 49 7.26 15.61 2.94
CA GLY A 49 5.99 16.29 2.71
C GLY A 49 4.81 15.56 3.36
N PHE A 50 4.77 14.23 3.27
CA PHE A 50 3.78 13.42 3.98
C PHE A 50 3.91 13.54 5.49
N ALA A 51 5.14 13.59 6.03
CA ALA A 51 5.38 13.85 7.45
C ALA A 51 4.76 15.18 7.91
N GLN A 52 4.91 16.24 7.12
CA GLN A 52 4.33 17.55 7.44
C GLN A 52 2.79 17.52 7.45
N LEU A 53 2.16 16.76 6.54
CA LEU A 53 0.71 16.56 6.55
C LEU A 53 0.27 15.76 7.77
N GLY A 54 1.00 14.68 8.12
CA GLY A 54 0.76 13.89 9.32
C GLY A 54 0.85 14.71 10.61
N ALA A 55 1.86 15.57 10.72
CA ALA A 55 2.03 16.51 11.84
C ALA A 55 0.88 17.54 11.95
N ARG A 56 0.15 17.79 10.86
CA ARG A 56 -1.06 18.64 10.83
C ARG A 56 -2.35 17.86 11.10
N GLY A 57 -2.25 16.60 11.53
CA GLY A 57 -3.42 15.77 11.85
C GLY A 57 -4.12 15.19 10.61
N ILE A 58 -3.44 15.08 9.47
CA ILE A 58 -3.98 14.47 8.26
C ILE A 58 -3.56 13.00 8.19
N THR A 59 -4.54 12.11 8.05
CA THR A 59 -4.30 10.69 7.76
C THR A 59 -4.04 10.51 6.26
N LEU A 60 -2.90 9.92 5.90
CA LEU A 60 -2.54 9.61 4.52
C LEU A 60 -2.55 8.10 4.30
N LEU A 61 -3.40 7.65 3.38
CA LEU A 61 -3.53 6.24 3.01
C LEU A 61 -3.03 6.03 1.58
N PHE A 62 -2.21 5.01 1.37
CA PHE A 62 -1.72 4.65 0.03
C PHE A 62 -1.91 3.16 -0.22
N ALA A 63 -2.47 2.83 -1.39
CA ALA A 63 -2.53 1.46 -1.88
C ALA A 63 -1.10 0.89 -2.02
N THR A 64 -0.89 -0.35 -1.57
CA THR A 64 0.45 -0.97 -1.66
C THR A 64 0.82 -1.34 -3.09
N GLY A 65 -0.16 -1.57 -3.95
CA GLY A 65 -0.01 -2.02 -5.33
C GLY A 65 -0.49 -3.46 -5.55
N ASP A 66 -0.50 -3.89 -6.81
CA ASP A 66 -1.33 -5.03 -7.24
C ASP A 66 -0.51 -6.20 -7.81
N THR A 67 0.76 -6.32 -7.38
CA THR A 67 1.76 -7.17 -8.06
C THR A 67 2.56 -8.05 -7.10
N GLY A 68 2.16 -8.17 -5.83
CA GLY A 68 2.91 -8.96 -4.85
C GLY A 68 4.28 -8.34 -4.55
N VAL A 69 5.30 -9.20 -4.43
CA VAL A 69 6.69 -8.78 -4.15
C VAL A 69 7.47 -8.25 -5.38
N GLY A 70 6.89 -8.25 -6.58
CA GLY A 70 7.57 -7.93 -7.85
C GLY A 70 6.62 -7.39 -8.94
N SER A 71 7.06 -7.10 -10.17
CA SER A 71 6.12 -6.63 -11.23
C SER A 71 5.23 -7.76 -11.79
N VAL A 72 4.06 -7.40 -12.36
CA VAL A 72 2.86 -8.24 -12.61
C VAL A 72 2.97 -9.30 -13.70
N ALA A 73 4.14 -9.52 -14.30
CA ALA A 73 4.26 -10.50 -15.37
C ALA A 73 4.65 -11.87 -14.80
N GLY A 74 3.67 -12.49 -14.10
CA GLY A 74 3.79 -13.86 -13.61
C GLY A 74 4.92 -14.11 -12.61
N ASN A 75 5.19 -15.39 -12.36
CA ASN A 75 6.31 -15.85 -11.54
C ASN A 75 7.67 -15.69 -12.26
N GLU A 76 7.80 -14.74 -13.19
CA GLU A 76 9.05 -14.56 -13.93
C GLU A 76 10.04 -13.71 -13.12
N ALA A 77 11.19 -14.30 -12.78
CA ALA A 77 12.25 -13.64 -12.02
C ALA A 77 12.87 -12.42 -12.74
N SER A 78 12.71 -12.33 -14.07
CA SER A 78 13.17 -11.22 -14.92
C SER A 78 12.58 -9.86 -14.53
N PHE A 79 11.45 -9.85 -13.81
CA PHE A 79 10.76 -8.64 -13.37
C PHE A 79 11.17 -8.14 -11.98
N CYS A 80 12.03 -8.86 -11.28
CA CYS A 80 12.48 -8.55 -9.93
C CYS A 80 13.95 -8.18 -9.94
N ILE A 81 14.29 -7.23 -10.80
CA ILE A 81 15.64 -6.78 -11.04
C ILE A 81 15.74 -5.32 -10.63
N THR A 82 16.79 -4.98 -9.90
CA THR A 82 17.05 -3.59 -9.50
C THR A 82 17.26 -2.71 -10.73
N ASN A 83 16.67 -1.51 -10.71
CA ASN A 83 16.85 -0.48 -11.74
C ASN A 83 18.03 0.47 -11.42
N ASP A 84 18.99 0.02 -10.61
CA ASP A 84 20.18 0.78 -10.17
C ASP A 84 21.41 0.52 -11.05
N GLY A 85 21.23 -0.14 -12.20
CA GLY A 85 22.30 -0.53 -13.12
C GLY A 85 23.10 -1.75 -12.69
N LYS A 86 22.78 -2.37 -11.54
CA LYS A 86 23.48 -3.57 -11.05
C LYS A 86 22.81 -4.89 -11.45
N ASN A 87 21.61 -4.84 -12.02
CA ASN A 87 20.82 -6.00 -12.42
C ASN A 87 20.73 -7.08 -11.32
N THR A 88 20.59 -6.68 -10.07
CA THR A 88 20.53 -7.62 -8.93
C THR A 88 19.10 -8.10 -8.73
N SER A 89 18.91 -9.39 -8.46
CA SER A 89 17.60 -9.92 -8.11
C SER A 89 17.16 -9.43 -6.73
N ARG A 90 16.03 -8.71 -6.68
CA ARG A 90 15.44 -8.12 -5.46
C ARG A 90 13.93 -8.04 -5.58
N PHE A 91 13.23 -8.20 -4.46
CA PHE A 91 11.84 -7.78 -4.32
C PHE A 91 11.74 -6.27 -4.50
N LEU A 92 10.69 -5.82 -5.18
CA LEU A 92 10.53 -4.43 -5.61
C LEU A 92 9.51 -3.72 -4.74
N SER A 93 10.00 -3.13 -3.65
CA SER A 93 9.20 -2.25 -2.79
C SER A 93 8.65 -1.05 -3.57
N LYS A 94 7.41 -0.64 -3.28
CA LYS A 94 6.73 0.44 -3.99
C LYS A 94 6.64 1.71 -3.16
N PHE A 95 6.95 2.83 -3.80
CA PHE A 95 6.70 4.17 -3.27
C PHE A 95 5.39 4.71 -3.87
N PRO A 96 4.52 5.40 -3.13
CA PRO A 96 4.69 5.90 -1.76
C PRO A 96 4.49 4.94 -0.57
N ALA A 97 3.99 3.73 -0.79
CA ALA A 97 3.66 2.80 0.30
C ALA A 97 4.84 2.50 1.25
N SER A 98 6.07 2.50 0.72
CA SER A 98 7.30 2.31 1.49
C SER A 98 7.70 3.50 2.38
N CYS A 99 7.03 4.65 2.29
CA CYS A 99 7.29 5.81 3.16
C CYS A 99 6.81 5.52 4.60
N PRO A 100 7.60 5.83 5.65
CA PRO A 100 7.20 5.62 7.04
C PRO A 100 6.12 6.59 7.56
N TYR A 101 5.76 7.64 6.80
CA TYR A 101 4.78 8.65 7.22
C TYR A 101 3.41 8.50 6.54
N VAL A 102 3.16 7.35 5.92
CA VAL A 102 1.85 7.00 5.35
C VAL A 102 1.39 5.67 5.89
N THR A 103 0.09 5.45 5.93
CA THR A 103 -0.49 4.14 6.20
C THR A 103 -0.69 3.41 4.86
N ALA A 104 0.09 2.36 4.65
CA ALA A 104 0.04 1.53 3.46
C ALA A 104 -1.07 0.48 3.59
N VAL A 105 -1.97 0.44 2.61
CA VAL A 105 -3.18 -0.40 2.62
C VAL A 105 -3.07 -1.49 1.55
N GLY A 106 -2.91 -2.73 1.99
CA GLY A 106 -2.97 -3.93 1.17
C GLY A 106 -4.40 -4.39 0.92
N ALA A 107 -4.54 -5.55 0.28
CA ALA A 107 -5.83 -6.12 -0.08
C ALA A 107 -6.06 -7.51 0.52
N THR A 108 -7.28 -7.73 0.95
CA THR A 108 -7.84 -9.05 1.33
C THR A 108 -8.98 -9.45 0.39
N GLN A 109 -9.38 -10.71 0.49
CA GLN A 109 -10.48 -11.31 -0.26
C GLN A 109 -11.23 -12.32 0.59
N GLY A 110 -12.47 -12.63 0.22
CA GLY A 110 -13.31 -13.56 0.97
C GLY A 110 -13.81 -12.98 2.29
N PHE A 111 -14.66 -13.71 2.99
CA PHE A 111 -15.22 -13.28 4.28
C PHE A 111 -15.09 -14.38 5.34
N GLU A 112 -15.30 -15.64 4.94
CA GLU A 112 -15.21 -16.81 5.81
C GLU A 112 -14.64 -18.01 5.03
N PRO A 113 -13.31 -18.19 4.96
CA PRO A 113 -12.28 -17.34 5.54
C PRO A 113 -12.01 -16.07 4.70
N GLU A 114 -11.63 -14.99 5.37
CA GLU A 114 -10.92 -13.87 4.75
C GLU A 114 -9.43 -14.24 4.62
N THR A 115 -8.82 -13.95 3.47
CA THR A 115 -7.42 -14.27 3.15
C THR A 115 -6.73 -13.10 2.46
N SER A 116 -5.41 -13.15 2.30
CA SER A 116 -4.72 -12.19 1.42
C SER A 116 -5.30 -12.23 -0.01
N ALA A 117 -5.37 -11.08 -0.67
CA ALA A 117 -5.96 -10.99 -2.00
C ALA A 117 -4.99 -11.45 -3.09
N MET A 118 -5.44 -12.42 -3.90
CA MET A 118 -4.76 -12.92 -5.08
C MET A 118 -5.77 -13.41 -6.12
N THR A 119 -5.58 -12.99 -7.37
CA THR A 119 -6.26 -13.53 -8.56
C THR A 119 -5.20 -14.04 -9.53
N PRO A 120 -5.13 -15.34 -9.81
CA PRO A 120 -4.23 -15.88 -10.84
C PRO A 120 -4.57 -15.35 -12.24
N ASP A 121 -3.60 -15.33 -13.16
CA ASP A 121 -3.88 -14.95 -14.54
C ASP A 121 -4.84 -15.94 -15.21
N GLY A 122 -5.79 -15.41 -15.96
CA GLY A 122 -6.67 -16.19 -16.81
C GLY A 122 -7.89 -16.81 -16.14
N VAL A 123 -8.09 -16.61 -14.84
CA VAL A 123 -9.32 -17.03 -14.16
C VAL A 123 -10.50 -16.13 -14.52
N TYR A 124 -11.72 -16.66 -14.43
CA TYR A 124 -12.95 -15.90 -14.66
C TYR A 124 -13.48 -15.33 -13.34
N GLY A 125 -13.81 -14.04 -13.34
CA GLY A 125 -14.46 -13.38 -12.21
C GLY A 125 -15.96 -13.69 -12.14
N PRO A 126 -16.65 -13.21 -11.08
CA PRO A 126 -18.08 -13.45 -10.87
C PRO A 126 -19.00 -12.84 -11.94
N ASP A 127 -18.49 -11.93 -12.76
CA ASP A 127 -19.17 -11.33 -13.91
C ASP A 127 -18.92 -12.08 -15.23
N GLY A 128 -18.30 -13.26 -15.18
CA GLY A 128 -17.98 -14.07 -16.36
C GLY A 128 -16.87 -13.51 -17.24
N LYS A 129 -16.06 -12.56 -16.74
CA LYS A 129 -14.93 -11.98 -17.49
C LYS A 129 -13.58 -12.53 -17.03
N ARG A 130 -12.68 -12.79 -17.98
CA ARG A 130 -11.29 -13.21 -17.73
C ARG A 130 -10.52 -12.11 -17.00
N ARG A 131 -9.72 -12.49 -16.01
CA ARG A 131 -8.93 -11.61 -15.14
C ARG A 131 -7.44 -11.76 -15.40
N GLY A 132 -6.73 -10.64 -15.25
CA GLY A 132 -5.28 -10.63 -15.18
C GLY A 132 -4.80 -11.02 -13.78
N LEU A 133 -3.50 -11.28 -13.67
CA LEU A 133 -2.83 -11.46 -12.38
C LEU A 133 -3.07 -10.25 -11.48
N PHE A 134 -3.48 -10.51 -10.24
CA PHE A 134 -3.55 -9.54 -9.17
C PHE A 134 -3.01 -10.19 -7.90
N VAL A 135 -2.10 -9.51 -7.21
CA VAL A 135 -1.57 -9.97 -5.92
C VAL A 135 -1.37 -8.75 -5.03
N SER A 136 -1.90 -8.74 -3.80
CA SER A 136 -1.66 -7.62 -2.87
C SER A 136 -0.15 -7.41 -2.67
N ALA A 137 0.35 -6.22 -3.00
CA ALA A 137 1.77 -5.92 -2.91
C ALA A 137 2.21 -5.66 -1.47
N SER A 138 3.49 -5.89 -1.24
CA SER A 138 4.15 -5.73 0.05
C SER A 138 5.63 -5.47 -0.16
N GLY A 139 6.36 -5.24 0.94
CA GLY A 139 7.80 -5.30 0.90
C GLY A 139 8.47 -4.54 2.02
N PHE A 140 9.78 -4.42 1.87
CA PHE A 140 10.65 -3.69 2.77
C PHE A 140 11.39 -2.63 1.98
N SER A 141 11.42 -1.41 2.49
CA SER A 141 12.05 -0.30 1.78
C SER A 141 13.56 -0.45 1.72
N GLU A 142 14.14 -0.21 0.54
CA GLU A 142 15.59 -0.04 0.37
C GLU A 142 16.06 1.38 0.76
N TYR A 143 15.14 2.36 0.86
CA TYR A 143 15.47 3.78 1.07
C TYR A 143 15.17 4.27 2.48
N PHE A 144 14.11 3.74 3.11
CA PHE A 144 13.65 4.20 4.42
C PHE A 144 13.98 3.14 5.47
N PRO A 145 14.72 3.50 6.53
CA PRO A 145 14.94 2.59 7.64
C PRO A 145 13.61 2.23 8.32
N ARG A 146 13.59 1.09 9.00
CA ARG A 146 12.45 0.69 9.80
C ARG A 146 12.12 1.78 10.83
N PRO A 147 10.89 2.31 10.85
CA PRO A 147 10.48 3.28 11.84
C PRO A 147 10.31 2.61 13.21
N SER A 148 10.54 3.35 14.30
CA SER A 148 10.54 2.79 15.65
C SER A 148 9.21 2.16 16.07
N TYR A 149 8.09 2.61 15.50
CA TYR A 149 6.78 2.00 15.76
C TYR A 149 6.66 0.56 15.21
N GLN A 150 7.56 0.12 14.33
CA GLN A 150 7.63 -1.24 13.78
C GLN A 150 8.60 -2.17 14.50
N ASP A 151 9.41 -1.66 15.43
CA ASP A 151 10.50 -2.42 16.06
C ASP A 151 10.01 -3.59 16.92
N SER A 152 8.78 -3.54 17.42
CA SER A 152 8.20 -4.62 18.23
C SER A 152 7.72 -5.82 17.41
N VAL A 153 7.44 -5.65 16.11
CA VAL A 153 6.78 -6.70 15.30
C VAL A 153 7.61 -7.17 14.11
N VAL A 154 8.30 -6.27 13.41
CA VAL A 154 9.03 -6.62 12.18
C VAL A 154 10.20 -7.58 12.46
N PRO A 155 11.04 -7.40 13.49
CA PRO A 155 12.10 -8.36 13.77
C PRO A 155 11.58 -9.77 14.08
N ALA A 156 10.46 -9.89 14.80
CA ALA A 156 9.83 -11.17 15.09
C ALA A 156 9.35 -11.86 13.80
N TYR A 157 8.69 -11.11 12.92
CA TYR A 157 8.26 -11.57 11.60
C TYR A 157 9.44 -11.99 10.71
N VAL A 158 10.52 -11.20 10.65
CA VAL A 158 11.71 -11.57 9.87
C VAL A 158 12.34 -12.86 10.39
N ASN A 159 12.40 -13.03 11.71
CA ASN A 159 12.93 -14.24 12.33
C ASN A 159 12.06 -15.47 12.07
N SER A 160 10.72 -15.32 12.01
CA SER A 160 9.82 -16.45 11.75
C SER A 160 9.99 -17.06 10.36
N MET A 161 10.48 -16.27 9.38
CA MET A 161 10.80 -16.75 8.04
C MET A 161 12.05 -17.63 7.97
N ARG A 162 12.85 -17.74 9.05
CA ARG A 162 14.03 -18.64 9.13
C ARG A 162 15.01 -18.51 7.95
N GLY A 163 15.20 -17.30 7.44
CA GLY A 163 16.10 -17.02 6.32
C GLY A 163 15.50 -17.21 4.92
N GLU A 164 14.20 -17.49 4.80
CA GLU A 164 13.51 -17.45 3.51
C GLU A 164 13.67 -16.06 2.86
N HIS A 165 13.89 -16.04 1.54
CA HIS A 165 14.14 -14.82 0.75
C HIS A 165 15.37 -14.00 1.18
N THR A 166 16.33 -14.59 1.89
CA THR A 166 17.59 -13.93 2.23
C THR A 166 18.27 -13.38 0.96
N GLY A 167 18.63 -12.09 1.01
CA GLY A 167 19.25 -11.40 -0.12
C GLY A 167 18.26 -10.86 -1.17
N LEU A 168 16.95 -11.11 -1.04
CA LEU A 168 15.93 -10.54 -1.92
C LEU A 168 15.30 -9.26 -1.37
N PHE A 169 15.40 -8.98 -0.07
CA PHE A 169 14.84 -7.78 0.56
C PHE A 169 15.75 -7.21 1.66
N ASN A 170 15.50 -5.96 2.08
CA ASN A 170 16.17 -5.32 3.21
C ASN A 170 15.40 -5.54 4.54
N PRO A 171 15.86 -6.43 5.45
CA PRO A 171 15.14 -6.69 6.71
C PRO A 171 15.13 -5.51 7.69
N ASN A 172 15.97 -4.50 7.45
CA ASN A 172 16.06 -3.29 8.28
C ASN A 172 15.27 -2.10 7.72
N GLY A 173 14.58 -2.28 6.59
CA GLY A 173 13.77 -1.25 5.96
C GLY A 173 12.38 -1.12 6.57
N ARG A 174 11.69 0.00 6.28
CA ARG A 174 10.25 0.16 6.53
C ARG A 174 9.50 -0.97 5.82
N ALA A 175 8.79 -1.80 6.59
CA ALA A 175 8.05 -2.94 6.06
C ALA A 175 6.58 -2.56 5.84
N PHE A 176 5.92 -3.05 4.79
CA PHE A 176 4.50 -2.72 4.48
C PHE A 176 3.78 -3.94 3.89
N PRO A 177 2.44 -4.03 3.94
CA PRO A 177 1.45 -3.03 4.43
C PRO A 177 1.46 -2.74 5.94
N ASP A 178 0.77 -1.67 6.34
CA ASP A 178 0.38 -1.43 7.74
C ASP A 178 -0.99 -2.04 8.05
N LEU A 179 -1.92 -1.97 7.09
CA LEU A 179 -3.27 -2.53 7.14
C LEU A 179 -3.64 -3.19 5.82
N ALA A 180 -4.68 -4.03 5.80
CA ALA A 180 -5.33 -4.49 4.56
C ALA A 180 -6.85 -4.51 4.70
N ALA A 181 -7.54 -4.46 3.56
CA ALA A 181 -9.00 -4.51 3.47
C ALA A 181 -9.48 -5.13 2.15
N GLN A 182 -10.77 -5.45 2.05
CA GLN A 182 -11.36 -6.04 0.85
C GLN A 182 -10.99 -5.28 -0.43
N GLY A 183 -10.37 -5.99 -1.37
CA GLY A 183 -9.88 -5.42 -2.63
C GLY A 183 -10.10 -6.31 -3.85
N GLN A 184 -10.70 -7.50 -3.70
CA GLN A 184 -10.99 -8.40 -4.82
C GLN A 184 -12.46 -8.31 -5.25
N PHE A 185 -12.68 -8.28 -6.56
CA PHE A 185 -14.02 -8.31 -7.18
C PHE A 185 -14.98 -7.24 -6.65
N VAL A 186 -14.44 -6.05 -6.41
CA VAL A 186 -15.21 -4.88 -6.01
C VAL A 186 -16.03 -4.39 -7.19
N LYS A 187 -17.34 -4.24 -6.95
CA LYS A 187 -18.25 -3.63 -7.92
C LYS A 187 -18.03 -2.11 -7.96
N SER A 188 -17.90 -1.59 -9.17
CA SER A 188 -17.75 -0.16 -9.45
C SER A 188 -18.64 0.24 -10.62
N LEU A 189 -19.00 1.52 -10.66
CA LEU A 189 -19.69 2.13 -11.80
C LEU A 189 -18.75 3.11 -12.48
N TRP A 190 -18.44 2.86 -13.75
CA TRP A 190 -17.62 3.75 -14.56
C TRP A 190 -18.26 3.96 -15.92
N ASN A 191 -18.43 5.23 -16.30
CA ASN A 191 -19.14 5.63 -17.52
C ASN A 191 -20.51 4.94 -17.63
N SER A 192 -21.30 5.04 -16.56
CA SER A 192 -22.64 4.43 -16.41
C SER A 192 -22.68 2.91 -16.64
N THR A 193 -21.53 2.23 -16.56
CA THR A 193 -21.41 0.79 -16.78
C THR A 193 -20.92 0.11 -15.50
N GLU A 194 -21.61 -0.93 -15.05
CA GLU A 194 -21.14 -1.77 -13.95
C GLU A 194 -19.89 -2.54 -14.37
N ARG A 195 -18.88 -2.49 -13.51
CA ARG A 195 -17.62 -3.20 -13.67
C ARG A 195 -17.24 -3.86 -12.36
N VAL A 196 -16.69 -5.06 -12.45
CA VAL A 196 -16.03 -5.73 -11.33
C VAL A 196 -14.54 -5.54 -11.52
N VAL A 197 -13.88 -4.98 -10.51
CA VAL A 197 -12.45 -4.68 -10.51
C VAL A 197 -11.78 -5.27 -9.27
N SER A 198 -10.49 -5.52 -9.34
CA SER A 198 -9.67 -5.90 -8.19
C SER A 198 -8.47 -4.99 -8.10
N GLY A 199 -8.01 -4.73 -6.88
CA GLY A 199 -6.84 -3.90 -6.62
C GLY A 199 -6.84 -3.34 -5.21
N THR A 200 -5.64 -3.13 -4.68
CA THR A 200 -5.40 -2.33 -3.45
C THR A 200 -5.90 -0.89 -3.59
N SER A 201 -6.08 -0.42 -4.84
CA SER A 201 -6.79 0.81 -5.18
C SER A 201 -8.24 0.84 -4.70
N ALA A 202 -8.88 -0.31 -4.48
CA ALA A 202 -10.22 -0.40 -3.88
C ALA A 202 -10.16 -0.49 -2.34
N SER A 203 -9.15 -1.16 -1.80
CA SER A 203 -8.93 -1.30 -0.35
C SER A 203 -8.59 0.03 0.34
N ALA A 204 -7.74 0.86 -0.27
CA ALA A 204 -7.35 2.15 0.29
C ALA A 204 -8.55 3.11 0.56
N PRO A 205 -9.45 3.40 -0.41
CA PRO A 205 -10.63 4.22 -0.15
C PRO A 205 -11.65 3.55 0.76
N LEU A 206 -11.71 2.20 0.82
CA LEU A 206 -12.53 1.49 1.79
C LEU A 206 -12.10 1.83 3.23
N ILE A 207 -10.80 1.72 3.53
CA ILE A 207 -10.25 2.14 4.83
C ILE A 207 -10.44 3.63 5.07
N ALA A 208 -10.27 4.47 4.05
CA ALA A 208 -10.52 5.91 4.17
C ALA A 208 -11.94 6.21 4.67
N GLY A 209 -12.95 5.52 4.11
CA GLY A 209 -14.34 5.65 4.54
C GLY A 209 -14.56 5.23 6.00
N VAL A 210 -13.94 4.12 6.42
CA VAL A 210 -14.03 3.65 7.83
C VAL A 210 -13.38 4.66 8.78
N LEU A 211 -12.15 5.11 8.50
CA LEU A 211 -11.45 6.07 9.35
C LEU A 211 -12.12 7.45 9.37
N ALA A 212 -12.81 7.82 8.28
CA ALA A 212 -13.64 9.01 8.24
C ALA A 212 -14.77 8.93 9.28
N LEU A 213 -15.51 7.80 9.34
CA LEU A 213 -16.55 7.58 10.35
C LEU A 213 -15.98 7.56 11.78
N VAL A 214 -14.78 7.00 11.98
CA VAL A 214 -14.11 7.04 13.28
C VAL A 214 -13.78 8.49 13.66
N ASN A 215 -13.25 9.29 12.74
CA ASN A 215 -12.97 10.70 12.97
C ASN A 215 -14.24 11.51 13.25
N ASP A 216 -15.36 11.19 12.59
CA ASP A 216 -16.66 11.82 12.86
C ASP A 216 -17.09 11.58 14.32
N ALA A 217 -17.00 10.33 14.80
CA ALA A 217 -17.30 9.97 16.19
C ALA A 217 -16.34 10.60 17.21
N LEU A 218 -15.06 10.75 16.85
CA LEU A 218 -14.07 11.45 17.67
C LEU A 218 -14.44 12.94 17.80
N ILE A 219 -14.70 13.60 16.67
CA ILE A 219 -15.07 15.01 16.63
C ILE A 219 -16.37 15.26 17.38
N SER A 220 -17.40 14.41 17.19
CA SER A 220 -18.68 14.52 17.91
C SER A 220 -18.52 14.37 19.42
N SER A 221 -17.45 13.72 19.86
CA SER A 221 -17.09 13.52 21.28
C SER A 221 -16.08 14.56 21.79
N GLY A 222 -15.78 15.62 21.02
CA GLY A 222 -14.82 16.65 21.39
C GLY A 222 -13.35 16.19 21.38
N ARG A 223 -13.04 15.10 20.67
CA ARG A 223 -11.69 14.51 20.60
C ARG A 223 -11.00 14.85 19.28
N PRO A 224 -9.65 14.91 19.26
CA PRO A 224 -8.90 15.11 18.02
C PRO A 224 -9.10 13.92 17.07
N THR A 225 -8.95 14.19 15.77
CA THR A 225 -8.90 13.16 14.74
C THR A 225 -7.67 12.27 14.88
N LEU A 226 -7.67 11.12 14.21
CA LEU A 226 -6.59 10.12 14.26
C LEU A 226 -5.24 10.65 13.76
N GLY A 227 -5.23 11.54 12.77
CA GLY A 227 -4.02 12.07 12.16
C GLY A 227 -3.09 10.98 11.62
N PHE A 228 -1.78 11.08 11.91
CA PHE A 228 -0.83 10.04 11.53
C PHE A 228 -1.07 8.76 12.35
N LEU A 229 -1.61 7.75 11.69
CA LEU A 229 -2.20 6.57 12.32
C LEU A 229 -1.18 5.54 12.83
N ASN A 230 -0.04 5.37 12.14
CA ASN A 230 0.82 4.20 12.33
C ASN A 230 1.33 4.02 13.77
N PRO A 231 1.84 5.05 14.49
CA PRO A 231 2.31 4.86 15.85
C PRO A 231 1.22 4.34 16.80
N TRP A 232 -0.01 4.83 16.67
CA TRP A 232 -1.14 4.32 17.46
C TRP A 232 -1.54 2.91 17.04
N LEU A 233 -1.60 2.65 15.73
CA LEU A 233 -1.96 1.35 15.16
C LEU A 233 -1.06 0.25 15.71
N TYR A 234 0.26 0.39 15.59
CA TYR A 234 1.24 -0.60 16.04
C TYR A 234 1.31 -0.75 17.56
N LYS A 235 0.98 0.31 18.32
CA LYS A 235 1.04 0.28 19.79
C LYS A 235 -0.18 -0.36 20.43
N ARG A 236 -1.39 -0.07 19.93
CA ARG A 236 -2.67 -0.49 20.53
C ARG A 236 -3.79 -0.71 19.52
N GLY A 237 -3.80 0.08 18.44
CA GLY A 237 -4.89 0.09 17.48
C GLY A 237 -5.14 -1.28 16.86
N TYR A 238 -4.10 -2.08 16.63
CA TYR A 238 -4.16 -3.43 16.05
C TYR A 238 -5.15 -4.38 16.74
N GLN A 239 -5.51 -4.14 18.01
CA GLN A 239 -6.49 -4.97 18.72
C GLN A 239 -7.92 -4.85 18.17
N ALA A 240 -8.18 -3.81 17.39
CA ALA A 240 -9.47 -3.59 16.74
C ALA A 240 -9.60 -4.27 15.37
N PHE A 241 -8.56 -4.99 14.95
CA PHE A 241 -8.35 -5.54 13.62
C PHE A 241 -8.44 -7.08 13.71
N ASN A 242 -9.04 -7.70 12.70
CA ASN A 242 -9.03 -9.15 12.55
C ASN A 242 -7.65 -9.57 12.03
N ASP A 243 -7.17 -10.75 12.42
CA ASP A 243 -5.87 -11.22 11.97
C ASP A 243 -6.02 -12.17 10.77
N ILE A 244 -5.28 -11.91 9.69
CA ILE A 244 -5.30 -12.74 8.48
C ILE A 244 -4.05 -13.59 8.43
N THR A 245 -4.26 -14.87 8.71
CA THR A 245 -3.16 -15.85 8.80
C THR A 245 -3.06 -16.75 7.58
N GLN A 246 -3.85 -16.46 6.53
CA GLN A 246 -3.93 -17.27 5.32
C GLN A 246 -3.71 -16.45 4.05
N GLY A 247 -2.96 -17.05 3.13
CA GLY A 247 -2.66 -16.50 1.81
C GLY A 247 -1.18 -16.20 1.64
N LEU A 248 -0.82 -15.73 0.46
CA LEU A 248 0.56 -15.40 0.07
C LEU A 248 0.54 -14.16 -0.83
N ASN A 249 1.70 -13.53 -1.03
CA ASN A 249 1.89 -12.43 -1.98
C ASN A 249 3.03 -12.69 -2.97
N GLY A 250 3.00 -13.88 -3.57
CA GLY A 250 4.03 -14.37 -4.48
C GLY A 250 4.36 -13.46 -5.66
N GLY A 251 5.50 -13.76 -6.26
CA GLY A 251 6.13 -13.01 -7.34
C GLY A 251 7.62 -13.34 -7.40
N CYS A 252 8.35 -12.85 -8.41
CA CYS A 252 9.80 -13.06 -8.50
C CYS A 252 10.26 -14.53 -8.51
N ASN A 253 9.42 -15.45 -9.01
CA ASN A 253 9.62 -16.90 -8.91
C ASN A 253 9.68 -17.43 -7.47
N THR A 254 9.02 -16.76 -6.54
CA THR A 254 8.89 -17.18 -5.14
C THR A 254 7.44 -17.15 -4.68
N THR A 255 7.16 -17.78 -3.55
CA THR A 255 5.90 -17.70 -2.80
C THR A 255 5.67 -16.32 -2.16
N GLY A 256 6.67 -15.44 -2.20
CA GLY A 256 6.64 -14.17 -1.48
C GLY A 256 6.68 -14.36 0.03
N PHE A 257 6.23 -13.34 0.74
CA PHE A 257 6.17 -13.32 2.18
C PHE A 257 5.00 -14.19 2.71
N PRO A 258 5.19 -14.94 3.81
CA PRO A 258 4.12 -15.72 4.43
C PRO A 258 3.18 -14.85 5.29
N THR A 259 1.89 -15.20 5.33
CA THR A 259 0.97 -14.70 6.37
C THR A 259 1.20 -15.46 7.68
N ILE A 260 1.17 -14.77 8.82
CA ILE A 260 1.36 -15.37 10.15
C ILE A 260 0.40 -14.73 11.16
N GLU A 261 0.33 -15.27 12.37
CA GLU A 261 -0.36 -14.60 13.48
C GLU A 261 0.34 -13.28 13.85
N GLY A 262 -0.44 -12.21 13.98
CA GLY A 262 0.01 -10.86 14.30
C GLY A 262 0.25 -9.99 13.07
N TRP A 263 1.30 -9.17 13.10
CA TRP A 263 1.66 -8.38 11.93
C TRP A 263 2.46 -9.23 10.95
N ASP A 264 2.10 -9.17 9.67
CA ASP A 264 2.88 -9.77 8.58
C ASP A 264 3.14 -8.81 7.42
N ALA A 265 4.14 -9.15 6.59
CA ALA A 265 4.47 -8.41 5.37
C ALA A 265 3.61 -8.83 4.17
N VAL A 266 2.34 -9.15 4.40
CA VAL A 266 1.35 -9.47 3.36
C VAL A 266 0.11 -8.60 3.51
N THR A 267 -0.38 -8.50 4.73
CA THR A 267 -1.65 -7.88 5.10
C THR A 267 -1.52 -6.87 6.26
N GLY A 268 -0.37 -6.83 6.94
CA GLY A 268 -0.14 -5.91 8.04
C GLY A 268 -0.96 -6.32 9.26
N PHE A 269 -1.72 -5.39 9.84
CA PHE A 269 -2.82 -5.74 10.76
C PHE A 269 -4.15 -5.62 10.01
N VAL A 270 -5.07 -6.59 10.02
CA VAL A 270 -6.18 -6.56 9.05
C VAL A 270 -7.52 -6.00 9.55
N SER A 271 -8.20 -5.26 8.68
CA SER A 271 -9.44 -4.56 8.98
C SER A 271 -10.70 -5.42 9.19
N PHE A 272 -11.37 -5.07 10.30
CA PHE A 272 -12.81 -5.05 10.63
C PHE A 272 -13.63 -6.35 10.76
N TRP A 273 -14.02 -6.63 12.01
CA TRP A 273 -15.44 -6.66 12.43
C TRP A 273 -15.61 -6.00 13.82
N TYR A 274 -16.53 -5.03 13.92
CA TYR A 274 -17.18 -4.43 15.10
C TYR A 274 -16.37 -3.66 16.20
N ARG A 275 -15.03 -3.69 16.29
CA ARG A 275 -14.35 -3.23 17.54
C ARG A 275 -13.65 -1.86 17.55
N ILE A 276 -13.47 -1.16 16.42
CA ILE A 276 -12.67 0.09 16.41
C ILE A 276 -13.21 1.15 17.38
N SER A 277 -14.53 1.36 17.46
CA SER A 277 -15.14 2.37 18.35
C SER A 277 -14.84 2.14 19.85
N GLN A 278 -14.63 0.90 20.27
CA GLN A 278 -14.31 0.54 21.66
C GLN A 278 -12.83 0.71 21.99
N THR A 279 -11.95 0.65 20.98
CA THR A 279 -10.49 0.80 21.18
C THR A 279 -10.05 2.25 21.17
N VAL A 280 -10.74 3.12 20.40
CA VAL A 280 -10.40 4.55 20.40
C VAL A 280 -10.74 5.27 21.71
N SER A 281 -11.57 4.75 22.61
CA SER A 281 -12.00 5.43 23.86
C SER A 281 -10.92 5.55 24.96
N GLY A 282 -9.66 5.22 24.67
CA GLY A 282 -8.52 5.42 25.56
C GLY A 282 -8.00 6.87 25.64
N PRO A 283 -6.97 7.14 26.49
CA PRO A 283 -6.36 8.47 26.63
C PRO A 283 -5.81 9.00 25.28
N PRO A 284 -5.67 10.33 25.13
CA PRO A 284 -5.30 10.97 23.86
C PRO A 284 -3.98 10.46 23.27
N PHE A 285 -3.87 10.58 21.94
CA PHE A 285 -2.72 10.15 21.15
C PHE A 285 -1.47 10.97 21.49
N THR A 286 -0.69 10.52 22.47
CA THR A 286 0.63 11.04 22.83
C THR A 286 1.71 9.96 22.66
#